data_AF-A0A183MW69-F1
#
_entry.id   AF-A0A183MW69-F1
#
_cell.length_a   1.000
_cell.length_b   1.000
_cell.length_c   1.000
_cell.angle_alpha   90.00
_cell.angle_beta   90.00
_cell.angle_gamma   90.00
#
_symmetry.space_group_name_H-M   'P 1'
#
loop_
_entity.id
_entity.type
_entity.pdbx_description
1 polymer ?
#
loop_
_entity_poly.entity_id
_entity_poly.type
_entity_poly.pdbx_seq_one_letter_code
_entity_poly.pdbx_strand_id
1 'polypeptide(L)'
;MLPPKQTFLSLSWDYFKLFLTCASIYGVGYFRLSTTWVLVGSLGYFVLQHTRNKQSRLISSLKAIGEDEKAFIIQNFTVRDLPSWVYFPDVERAEWLNKVIKRMWPSISEYARDIIIASIEPVVAQNLPTALTPFNFATIDLGDTPPRIGGVKVYMNENIRKDEIVMDLDLM
;
A
#
# COMPACT_ATOMS: atom_id res chain seq x y z
N MET A 1 12.53 -22.79 32.14
CA MET A 1 11.59 -21.95 31.37
C MET A 1 10.18 -22.43 31.67
N LEU A 2 9.39 -21.66 32.40
CA LEU A 2 8.02 -22.01 32.81
C LEU A 2 7.04 -21.65 31.68
N PRO A 3 6.03 -22.49 31.36
CA PRO A 3 5.06 -22.18 30.32
C PRO A 3 4.14 -21.01 30.73
N PRO A 4 3.66 -20.18 29.78
CA PRO A 4 2.90 -18.98 30.07
C PRO A 4 1.52 -19.30 30.66
N LYS A 5 1.08 -18.46 31.61
CA LYS A 5 -0.21 -18.56 32.31
C LYS A 5 -1.37 -18.50 31.31
N GLN A 6 -2.14 -19.57 31.21
CA GLN A 6 -3.34 -19.63 30.40
C GLN A 6 -4.44 -18.76 31.03
N THR A 7 -4.89 -17.74 30.31
CA THR A 7 -5.93 -16.80 30.74
C THR A 7 -7.30 -17.48 30.71
N PHE A 8 -8.12 -17.30 31.74
CA PHE A 8 -9.48 -17.87 31.85
C PHE A 8 -10.33 -17.66 30.58
N LEU A 9 -10.10 -16.56 29.87
CA LEU A 9 -10.75 -16.21 28.61
C LEU A 9 -10.46 -17.20 27.46
N SER A 10 -9.25 -17.78 27.40
CA SER A 10 -8.92 -18.76 26.37
C SER A 10 -9.56 -20.11 26.67
N LEU A 11 -9.59 -20.52 27.94
CA LEU A 11 -10.31 -21.72 28.36
C LEU A 11 -11.81 -21.60 28.07
N SER A 12 -12.45 -20.49 28.43
CA SER A 12 -13.88 -20.31 28.17
C SER A 12 -14.19 -20.32 26.68
N TRP A 13 -13.32 -19.74 25.85
CA TRP A 13 -13.43 -19.79 24.39
C TRP A 13 -13.28 -21.20 23.83
N ASP A 14 -12.39 -22.02 24.39
CA ASP A 14 -12.19 -23.40 23.96
C ASP A 14 -13.36 -24.31 24.39
N TYR A 15 -13.93 -24.11 25.58
CA TYR A 15 -15.18 -24.77 25.98
C TYR A 15 -16.38 -24.36 25.12
N PHE A 16 -16.45 -23.09 24.74
CA PHE A 16 -17.52 -22.59 23.86
C PHE A 16 -17.46 -23.22 22.46
N LYS A 17 -16.25 -23.35 21.88
CA LYS A 17 -16.03 -24.11 20.64
C LYS A 17 -16.45 -25.57 20.80
N LEU A 18 -16.09 -26.21 21.90
CA LEU A 18 -16.45 -27.61 22.18
C LEU A 18 -17.98 -27.77 22.22
N PHE A 19 -18.67 -26.90 22.95
CA PHE A 19 -20.13 -26.90 23.02
C PHE A 19 -20.78 -26.73 21.64
N LEU A 20 -20.31 -25.77 20.84
CA LEU A 20 -20.78 -25.55 19.46
C LEU A 20 -20.57 -26.78 18.57
N THR A 21 -19.41 -27.44 18.65
CA THR A 21 -19.15 -28.66 17.87
C THR A 21 -20.09 -29.80 18.25
N CYS A 22 -20.32 -30.02 19.56
CA CYS A 22 -21.28 -31.02 20.04
C CYS A 22 -22.72 -30.68 19.63
N ALA A 23 -23.11 -29.40 19.71
CA ALA A 23 -24.43 -28.92 19.32
C ALA A 23 -24.68 -29.09 17.81
N SER A 24 -23.67 -28.84 16.96
CA SER A 24 -23.76 -29.10 15.51
C SER A 24 -23.92 -30.58 15.20
N ILE A 25 -23.16 -31.46 15.86
CA ILE A 25 -23.29 -32.92 15.69
C ILE A 25 -24.68 -33.40 16.12
N TYR A 26 -25.19 -32.91 17.25
CA TYR A 26 -26.52 -33.25 17.74
C TYR A 26 -27.64 -32.71 16.84
N GLY A 27 -27.51 -31.46 16.35
CA GLY A 27 -28.46 -30.84 15.43
C GLY A 27 -28.60 -31.61 14.11
N VAL A 28 -27.49 -32.13 13.56
CA VAL A 28 -27.50 -32.97 12.36
C VAL A 28 -28.34 -34.25 12.58
N GLY A 29 -28.21 -34.87 13.76
CA GLY A 29 -29.02 -36.05 14.12
C GLY A 29 -30.50 -35.73 14.33
N TYR A 30 -30.81 -34.59 14.95
CA TYR A 30 -32.18 -34.18 15.28
C TYR A 30 -33.02 -33.85 14.04
N PHE A 31 -32.44 -33.20 13.03
CA PHE A 31 -33.18 -32.75 11.84
C PHE A 31 -33.38 -33.81 10.75
N ARG A 32 -32.93 -35.07 10.96
CA ARG A 32 -32.88 -36.12 9.91
C ARG A 32 -32.25 -35.62 8.59
N LEU A 33 -31.38 -34.60 8.66
CA LEU A 33 -30.67 -34.09 7.51
C LEU A 33 -29.71 -35.18 7.06
N SER A 34 -29.88 -35.64 5.82
CA SER A 34 -29.09 -36.74 5.27
C SER A 34 -27.60 -36.48 5.49
N THR A 35 -26.90 -37.45 6.09
CA THR A 35 -25.45 -37.45 6.35
C THR A 35 -24.65 -37.01 5.12
N THR A 36 -25.21 -37.24 3.93
CA THR A 36 -24.69 -36.80 2.64
C THR A 36 -24.41 -35.30 2.56
N TRP A 37 -25.26 -34.41 3.12
CA TRP A 37 -25.04 -32.96 3.03
C TRP A 37 -23.89 -32.47 3.91
N VAL A 38 -23.69 -33.09 5.07
CA VAL A 38 -22.54 -32.78 5.96
C VAL A 38 -21.24 -33.23 5.30
N LEU A 39 -21.25 -34.40 4.66
CA LEU A 39 -20.10 -34.89 3.90
C LEU A 39 -19.79 -34.00 2.69
N VAL A 40 -20.80 -33.59 1.93
CA VAL A 40 -20.63 -32.68 0.78
C VAL A 40 -20.12 -31.31 1.23
N GLY A 41 -20.66 -30.75 2.30
CA GLY A 41 -20.21 -29.47 2.87
C GLY A 41 -18.77 -29.54 3.40
N SER A 42 -18.42 -30.62 4.11
CA SER A 42 -17.06 -30.86 4.61
C SER A 42 -16.06 -31.05 3.47
N LEU A 43 -16.41 -31.82 2.44
CA LEU A 43 -15.58 -32.03 1.26
C LEU A 43 -15.41 -30.72 0.47
N GLY A 44 -16.49 -29.96 0.28
CA GLY A 44 -16.45 -28.65 -0.35
C GLY A 44 -15.59 -27.65 0.43
N TYR A 45 -15.74 -27.60 1.75
CA TYR A 45 -14.90 -26.78 2.63
C TYR A 45 -13.44 -27.20 2.55
N PHE A 46 -13.14 -28.51 2.58
CA PHE A 46 -11.79 -29.04 2.46
C PHE A 46 -11.14 -28.67 1.11
N VAL A 47 -11.87 -28.83 0.00
CA VAL A 47 -11.40 -28.46 -1.35
C VAL A 47 -11.18 -26.95 -1.47
N LEU A 48 -12.10 -26.13 -0.96
CA LEU A 48 -11.97 -24.67 -0.95
C LEU A 48 -10.78 -24.24 -0.10
N GLN A 49 -10.63 -24.80 1.11
CA GLN A 49 -9.52 -24.51 2.01
C GLN A 49 -8.18 -24.91 1.37
N HIS A 50 -8.12 -26.07 0.71
CA HIS A 50 -6.93 -26.54 0.03
C HIS A 50 -6.58 -25.67 -1.19
N THR A 51 -7.59 -25.22 -1.93
CA THR A 51 -7.42 -24.32 -3.08
C THR A 51 -6.99 -22.92 -2.62
N ARG A 52 -7.60 -22.37 -1.57
CA ARG A 52 -7.22 -21.06 -0.99
C ARG A 52 -5.79 -21.07 -0.44
N ASN A 53 -5.39 -22.16 0.21
CA ASN A 53 -4.02 -22.34 0.71
C ASN A 53 -2.99 -22.41 -0.43
N LYS A 54 -3.33 -23.02 -1.58
CA LYS A 54 -2.46 -23.03 -2.76
C LYS A 54 -2.34 -21.64 -3.40
N GLN A 55 -3.44 -20.90 -3.51
CA GLN A 55 -3.45 -19.55 -4.09
C GLN A 55 -2.63 -18.55 -3.25
N SER A 56 -2.74 -18.61 -1.91
CA SER A 56 -1.94 -17.74 -1.02
C SER A 56 -0.44 -18.06 -1.08
N ARG A 57 -0.07 -19.34 -1.24
CA ARG A 57 1.33 -19.77 -1.42
C ARG A 57 1.89 -19.35 -2.78
N LEU A 58 1.08 -19.42 -3.83
CA LEU A 58 1.49 -18.98 -5.17
C LEU A 58 1.74 -17.46 -5.23
N ILE A 59 0.84 -16.66 -4.65
CA ILE A 59 0.99 -15.20 -4.63
C ILE A 59 2.19 -14.77 -3.77
N SER A 60 2.43 -15.45 -2.64
CA SER A 60 3.62 -15.18 -1.82
C SER A 60 4.91 -15.63 -2.50
N SER A 61 4.93 -16.77 -3.21
CA SER A 61 6.10 -17.20 -3.98
C SER A 61 6.38 -16.29 -5.18
N LEU A 62 5.34 -15.77 -5.85
CA LEU A 62 5.53 -14.83 -6.97
C LEU A 62 6.13 -13.50 -6.50
N LYS A 63 5.68 -13.01 -5.33
CA LYS A 63 6.29 -11.82 -4.71
C LYS A 63 7.74 -12.09 -4.28
N ALA A 64 7.99 -13.25 -3.67
CA ALA A 64 9.33 -13.65 -3.28
C ALA A 64 10.27 -13.79 -4.48
N ILE A 65 9.83 -14.38 -5.60
CA ILE A 65 10.66 -14.50 -6.82
C ILE A 65 11.09 -13.13 -7.36
N GLY A 66 10.23 -12.11 -7.33
CA GLY A 66 10.60 -10.77 -7.83
C GLY A 66 11.59 -10.01 -6.92
N GLU A 67 11.49 -10.18 -5.61
CA GLU A 67 12.43 -9.59 -4.63
C GLU A 67 13.73 -10.39 -4.56
N ASP A 68 13.63 -11.72 -4.56
CA ASP A 68 14.76 -12.66 -4.57
C ASP A 68 15.53 -12.58 -5.88
N GLU A 69 14.93 -12.37 -7.05
CA GLU A 69 15.68 -12.25 -8.31
C GLU A 69 16.63 -11.05 -8.28
N LYS A 70 16.16 -9.90 -7.78
CA LYS A 70 17.03 -8.71 -7.61
C LYS A 70 18.13 -8.97 -6.59
N ALA A 71 17.78 -9.53 -5.42
CA ALA A 71 18.74 -9.81 -4.36
C ALA A 71 19.77 -10.89 -4.77
N PHE A 72 19.31 -11.95 -5.43
CA PHE A 72 20.11 -13.05 -5.97
C PHE A 72 21.06 -12.57 -7.06
N ILE A 73 20.60 -11.72 -7.99
CA ILE A 73 21.46 -11.19 -9.05
C ILE A 73 22.56 -10.31 -8.45
N ILE A 74 22.25 -9.44 -7.49
CA ILE A 74 23.25 -8.58 -6.82
C ILE A 74 24.24 -9.41 -5.97
N GLN A 75 23.77 -10.51 -5.36
CA GLN A 75 24.59 -11.37 -4.50
C GLN A 75 25.50 -12.32 -5.30
N ASN A 76 25.01 -12.88 -6.41
CA ASN A 76 25.75 -13.86 -7.21
C ASN A 76 26.55 -13.25 -8.37
N PHE A 77 26.16 -12.08 -8.87
CA PHE A 77 26.85 -11.41 -9.96
C PHE A 77 27.36 -10.04 -9.51
N THR A 78 28.65 -9.76 -9.76
CA THR A 78 29.17 -8.40 -9.64
C THR A 78 28.41 -7.52 -10.63
N VAL A 79 28.00 -6.31 -10.25
CA VAL A 79 27.31 -5.34 -11.14
C VAL A 79 28.01 -5.14 -12.49
N ARG A 80 29.32 -5.43 -12.57
CA ARG A 80 30.17 -5.34 -13.76
C ARG A 80 30.03 -6.51 -14.74
N ASP A 81 29.52 -7.65 -14.29
CA ASP A 81 29.37 -8.88 -15.09
C ASP A 81 27.98 -9.00 -15.72
N LEU A 82 27.06 -8.09 -15.38
CA LEU A 82 25.74 -8.05 -15.99
C LEU A 82 25.82 -7.39 -17.38
N PRO A 83 25.03 -7.91 -18.34
CA PRO A 83 24.83 -7.21 -19.61
C PRO A 83 24.33 -5.78 -19.38
N SER A 84 24.80 -4.81 -20.16
CA SER A 84 24.49 -3.38 -20.00
C SER A 84 23.01 -3.01 -20.11
N TRP A 85 22.16 -3.94 -20.57
CA TRP A 85 20.70 -3.79 -20.63
C TRP A 85 19.99 -4.24 -19.35
N VAL A 86 20.69 -4.90 -18.42
CA VAL A 86 20.20 -5.20 -17.06
C VAL A 86 20.76 -4.14 -16.13
N TYR A 87 19.94 -3.15 -15.83
CA TYR A 87 20.29 -2.09 -14.89
C TYR A 87 19.17 -1.94 -13.87
N PHE A 88 19.54 -1.86 -12.60
CA PHE A 88 18.60 -1.68 -11.49
C PHE A 88 18.82 -0.28 -10.89
N PRO A 89 18.24 0.77 -11.49
CA PRO A 89 18.32 2.09 -10.89
C PRO A 89 17.54 2.13 -9.58
N ASP A 90 18.13 2.71 -8.54
CA ASP A 90 17.41 3.08 -7.31
C ASP A 90 16.39 4.21 -7.56
N VAL A 91 16.53 4.91 -8.68
CA VAL A 91 15.73 6.08 -9.07
C VAL A 91 15.25 5.90 -10.51
N GLU A 92 13.95 5.70 -10.70
CA GLU A 92 13.36 5.53 -12.01
C GLU A 92 13.08 6.89 -12.67
N ARG A 93 13.43 7.00 -13.97
CA ARG A 93 13.12 8.18 -14.78
C ARG A 93 11.65 8.17 -15.19
N ALA A 94 10.83 9.00 -14.54
CA ALA A 94 9.39 9.10 -14.81
C ALA A 94 9.06 10.07 -15.95
N GLU A 95 9.61 9.86 -17.15
CA GLU A 95 9.35 10.73 -18.32
C GLU A 95 7.86 10.74 -18.73
N TRP A 96 7.15 9.64 -18.49
CA TRP A 96 5.71 9.59 -18.72
C TRP A 96 4.95 10.55 -17.78
N LEU A 97 5.40 10.67 -16.53
CA LEU A 97 4.80 11.56 -15.53
C LEU A 97 5.03 13.02 -15.91
N ASN A 98 6.23 13.36 -16.39
CA ASN A 98 6.54 14.69 -16.92
C ASN A 98 5.59 15.07 -18.07
N LYS A 99 5.26 14.13 -18.97
CA LYS A 99 4.28 14.38 -20.05
C LYS A 99 2.88 14.64 -19.53
N VAL A 100 2.47 13.94 -18.46
CA VAL A 100 1.16 14.13 -17.82
C VAL A 100 1.10 15.49 -17.14
N ILE A 101 2.10 15.83 -16.32
CA ILE A 101 2.19 17.13 -15.64
C ILE A 101 2.17 18.26 -16.67
N LYS A 102 2.92 18.14 -17.77
CA LYS A 102 2.90 19.15 -18.84
C LYS A 102 1.52 19.38 -19.45
N ARG A 103 0.70 18.34 -19.59
CA ARG A 103 -0.67 18.47 -20.08
C ARG A 103 -1.60 19.11 -19.05
N MET A 104 -1.37 18.85 -17.76
CA MET A 104 -2.19 19.36 -16.67
C MET A 104 -1.74 20.74 -16.16
N TRP A 105 -0.55 21.20 -16.55
CA TRP A 105 0.08 22.42 -16.02
C TRP A 105 -0.83 23.66 -16.06
N PRO A 106 -1.59 23.96 -17.14
CA PRO A 106 -2.48 25.12 -17.14
C PRO A 106 -3.52 25.08 -16.00
N SER A 107 -4.10 23.90 -15.76
CA SER A 107 -5.07 23.70 -14.67
C SER A 107 -4.41 23.74 -13.29
N ILE A 108 -3.19 23.22 -13.17
CA ILE A 108 -2.41 23.30 -11.92
C ILE A 108 -2.08 24.75 -11.59
N SER A 109 -1.68 25.56 -12.59
CA SER A 109 -1.36 26.97 -12.41
C SER A 109 -2.57 27.79 -11.98
N GLU A 110 -3.74 27.54 -12.58
CA GLU A 110 -5.00 28.17 -12.17
C GLU A 110 -5.37 27.80 -10.72
N TYR A 111 -5.32 26.52 -10.39
CA TYR A 111 -5.63 26.05 -9.03
C TYR A 111 -4.63 26.56 -7.98
N ALA A 112 -3.34 26.62 -8.32
CA ALA A 112 -2.30 27.16 -7.45
C ALA A 112 -2.54 28.64 -7.16
N ARG A 113 -2.99 29.41 -8.15
CA ARG A 113 -3.37 30.83 -7.97
C ARG A 113 -4.50 30.96 -6.95
N ASP A 114 -5.53 30.15 -7.05
CA ASP A 114 -6.66 30.16 -6.11
C ASP A 114 -6.21 29.81 -4.69
N ILE A 115 -5.31 28.82 -4.53
CA ILE A 115 -4.72 28.48 -3.22
C ILE A 115 -3.90 29.63 -2.66
N ILE A 116 -3.09 30.30 -3.48
CA ILE A 116 -2.26 31.43 -3.03
C ILE A 116 -3.14 32.55 -2.48
N ILE A 117 -4.21 32.90 -3.17
CA ILE A 117 -5.15 33.94 -2.72
C ILE A 117 -5.92 33.49 -1.48
N ALA A 118 -6.46 32.27 -1.48
CA ALA A 118 -7.33 31.79 -0.40
C ALA A 118 -6.57 31.49 0.90
N SER A 119 -5.34 30.98 0.81
CA SER A 119 -4.59 30.48 1.96
C SER A 119 -3.34 31.29 2.28
N ILE A 120 -2.60 31.81 1.30
CA ILE A 120 -1.31 32.46 1.54
C ILE A 120 -1.49 33.97 1.79
N GLU A 121 -2.32 34.64 0.99
CA GLU A 121 -2.63 36.08 1.17
C GLU A 121 -3.07 36.43 2.60
N PRO A 122 -4.01 35.72 3.26
CA PRO A 122 -4.39 36.04 4.63
C PRO A 122 -3.26 35.77 5.65
N VAL A 123 -2.41 34.77 5.40
CA VAL A 123 -1.26 34.47 6.27
C VAL A 123 -0.22 35.59 6.15
N VAL A 124 0.06 36.08 4.95
CA VAL A 124 0.98 37.19 4.73
C VAL A 124 0.43 38.48 5.33
N ALA A 125 -0.84 38.79 5.12
CA ALA A 125 -1.48 39.99 5.67
C ALA A 125 -1.43 40.06 7.20
N GLN A 126 -1.54 38.92 7.90
CA GLN A 126 -1.43 38.84 9.37
C GLN A 126 -0.01 39.10 9.88
N ASN A 127 1.01 38.79 9.09
CA ASN A 127 2.42 38.94 9.48
C ASN A 127 3.00 40.31 9.08
N LEU A 128 2.23 41.14 8.35
CA LEU A 128 2.69 42.46 7.91
C LEU A 128 2.40 43.56 8.95
N PRO A 129 3.27 44.59 9.06
CA PRO A 129 2.99 45.77 9.87
C PRO A 129 1.75 46.51 9.40
N THR A 130 1.04 47.18 10.32
CA THR A 130 -0.20 47.92 10.03
C THR A 130 -0.06 48.99 8.94
N ALA A 131 1.16 49.49 8.70
CA ALA A 131 1.43 50.46 7.62
C ALA A 131 1.29 49.86 6.20
N LEU A 132 1.30 48.53 6.05
CA LEU A 132 1.25 47.82 4.76
C LEU A 132 -0.07 47.06 4.55
N THR A 133 -1.09 47.33 5.37
CA THR A 133 -2.43 46.73 5.21
C THR A 133 -3.39 47.72 4.52
N PRO A 134 -4.20 47.29 3.55
CA PRO A 134 -4.38 45.91 3.09
C PRO A 134 -3.30 45.46 2.08
N PHE A 135 -2.91 44.19 2.17
CA PHE A 135 -2.01 43.52 1.24
C PHE A 135 -2.82 42.65 0.28
N ASN A 136 -2.50 42.71 -1.02
CA ASN A 136 -3.10 41.86 -2.03
C ASN A 136 -2.10 41.50 -3.14
N PHE A 137 -2.25 40.31 -3.72
CA PHE A 137 -1.46 39.94 -4.90
C PHE A 137 -2.10 40.52 -6.17
N ALA A 138 -1.39 41.44 -6.85
CA ALA A 138 -1.90 42.06 -8.08
C ALA A 138 -1.91 41.07 -9.28
N THR A 139 -0.88 40.24 -9.40
CA THR A 139 -0.77 39.24 -10.47
C THR A 139 0.02 38.05 -9.93
N ILE A 140 -0.49 36.85 -10.18
CA ILE A 140 0.14 35.59 -9.81
C ILE A 140 0.26 34.78 -11.10
N ASP A 141 1.50 34.50 -11.49
CA ASP A 141 1.83 33.69 -12.65
C ASP A 141 2.95 32.71 -12.27
N LEU A 142 2.71 31.43 -12.53
CA LEU A 142 3.67 30.35 -12.28
C LEU A 142 4.52 30.05 -13.52
N GLY A 143 4.26 30.72 -14.65
CA GLY A 143 4.93 30.54 -15.93
C GLY A 143 4.37 29.35 -16.73
N ASP A 144 4.83 29.25 -17.98
CA ASP A 144 4.34 28.24 -18.95
C ASP A 144 5.06 26.88 -18.86
N THR A 145 6.17 26.80 -18.13
CA THR A 145 7.01 25.60 -18.06
C THR A 145 6.83 24.91 -16.70
N PRO A 146 6.28 23.68 -16.66
CA PRO A 146 6.17 22.92 -15.42
C PRO A 146 7.55 22.49 -14.90
N PRO A 147 7.69 22.27 -13.58
CA PRO A 147 8.88 21.65 -13.01
C PRO A 147 9.06 20.22 -13.56
N ARG A 148 10.31 19.78 -13.70
CA ARG A 148 10.62 18.45 -14.22
C ARG A 148 10.95 17.51 -13.08
N ILE A 149 10.33 16.33 -13.10
CA ILE A 149 10.71 15.25 -12.18
C ILE A 149 11.92 14.54 -12.77
N GLY A 150 13.06 14.67 -12.09
CA GLY A 150 14.32 14.03 -12.45
C GLY A 150 14.33 12.54 -12.09
N GLY A 151 13.77 12.21 -10.94
CA GLY A 151 13.81 10.87 -10.39
C GLY A 151 12.70 10.57 -9.40
N VAL A 152 12.21 9.33 -9.41
CA VAL A 152 11.20 8.84 -8.47
C VAL A 152 11.79 7.68 -7.68
N LYS A 153 11.70 7.74 -6.35
CA LYS A 153 12.11 6.67 -5.44
C LYS A 153 10.95 6.27 -4.55
N VAL A 154 10.56 5.00 -4.61
CA VAL A 154 9.45 4.44 -3.81
C VAL A 154 10.04 3.59 -2.70
N TYR A 155 9.63 3.85 -1.46
CA TYR A 155 10.05 3.08 -0.31
C TYR A 155 8.96 2.05 0.05
N MET A 156 9.35 0.78 0.12
CA MET A 156 8.48 -0.34 0.50
C MET A 156 9.00 -1.10 1.73
N ASN A 157 9.91 -0.48 2.48
CA ASN A 157 10.66 -1.13 3.56
C ASN A 157 9.78 -1.44 4.78
N GLU A 158 10.27 -2.35 5.63
CA GLU A 158 9.57 -2.89 6.81
C GLU A 158 9.10 -1.84 7.83
N ASN A 159 9.72 -0.65 7.83
CA ASN A 159 9.36 0.45 8.72
C ASN A 159 8.15 1.27 8.24
N ILE A 160 7.65 1.01 7.02
CA ILE A 160 6.45 1.67 6.48
C ILE A 160 5.26 0.75 6.72
N ARG A 161 4.15 1.32 7.19
CA ARG A 161 2.94 0.55 7.41
C ARG A 161 2.43 -0.01 6.08
N LYS A 162 1.83 -1.20 6.11
CA LYS A 162 1.33 -1.88 4.89
C LYS A 162 0.24 -1.10 4.15
N ASP A 163 -0.39 -0.11 4.78
CA ASP A 163 -1.42 0.76 4.24
C ASP A 163 -0.90 2.10 3.70
N GLU A 164 0.41 2.31 3.69
CA GLU A 164 1.06 3.54 3.26
C GLU A 164 2.05 3.29 2.12
N ILE A 165 2.15 4.26 1.20
CA ILE A 165 3.15 4.28 0.15
C ILE A 165 3.87 5.62 0.25
N VAL A 166 5.17 5.57 0.54
CA VAL A 166 6.02 6.76 0.59
C VAL A 166 6.85 6.85 -0.69
N MET A 167 6.81 8.01 -1.32
CA MET A 167 7.50 8.27 -2.59
C MET A 167 8.22 9.62 -2.52
N ASP A 168 9.52 9.60 -2.80
CA ASP A 168 10.31 10.81 -3.00
C ASP A 168 10.34 11.16 -4.48
N LEU A 169 10.07 12.43 -4.78
CA LEU A 169 10.12 13.02 -6.11
C LEU A 169 11.24 14.06 -6.15
N ASP A 170 12.25 13.81 -6.96
CA ASP A 170 13.34 14.77 -7.19
C ASP A 170 12.91 15.77 -8.27
N LEU A 171 12.89 17.05 -7.92
CA LEU A 171 12.48 18.16 -8.80
C LEU A 171 13.73 18.89 -9.31
N MET A 172 13.85 18.99 -10.64
CA MET A 172 14.90 19.73 -11.35
C MET A 172 14.41 21.09 -11.85
#